data_AF-A0A2N0QK95-F1
#
_entry.id   AF-A0A2N0QK95-F1
#
_cell.length_a   1.000
_cell.length_b   1.000
_cell.length_c   1.000
_cell.angle_alpha   90.00
_cell.angle_beta   90.00
_cell.angle_gamma   90.00
#
_symmetry.space_group_name_H-M   'P 1'
#
loop_
_entity.id
_entity.type
_entity.pdbx_description
1 polymer ?
#
loop_
_entity_poly.entity_id
_entity_poly.type
_entity_poly.pdbx_seq_one_letter_code
_entity_poly.pdbx_strand_id
1 'polypeptide(L)'
;MGGLWVDYDQMTEIPGLFAAGECDYSQHGANRLGANSLLSAIFGGSVAGPNAVKYIKGLKKHAEDLPQSLYDARVQEEQEKWEAILKMDGNENAYLLHKELGELMTDNMTVVRYNDRLEKTYDKLTELQQRWENININDTQKWSNQ
;
A
#
# COMPACT_ATOMS: atom_id res chain seq x y z
N MET A 1 -7.46 -1.99 -13.66
CA MET A 1 -6.38 -1.39 -12.86
C MET A 1 -6.86 -1.38 -11.43
N GLY A 2 -5.95 -1.62 -10.49
CA GLY A 2 -6.22 -1.54 -9.07
C GLY A 2 -6.11 -0.11 -8.54
N GLY A 3 -6.06 0.00 -7.22
CA GLY A 3 -5.97 1.26 -6.50
C GLY A 3 -6.94 1.26 -5.31
N LEU A 4 -6.86 2.30 -4.49
CA LEU A 4 -7.81 2.58 -3.43
C LEU A 4 -9.16 2.95 -4.04
N TRP A 5 -10.24 2.46 -3.44
CA TRP A 5 -11.58 2.93 -3.76
C TRP A 5 -11.72 4.40 -3.37
N VAL A 6 -12.39 5.17 -4.22
CA VAL A 6 -12.74 6.58 -4.03
C VAL A 6 -14.13 6.88 -4.59
N ASP A 7 -14.78 7.88 -4.01
CA ASP A 7 -16.01 8.45 -4.54
C ASP A 7 -15.73 9.54 -5.60
N TYR A 8 -16.78 10.24 -6.04
CA TYR A 8 -16.66 11.33 -7.03
C TYR A 8 -15.85 12.53 -6.53
N ASP A 9 -15.70 12.69 -5.21
CA ASP A 9 -14.93 13.75 -4.58
C ASP A 9 -13.47 13.34 -4.32
N GLN A 10 -13.05 12.15 -4.79
CA GLN A 10 -11.76 11.52 -4.55
C GLN A 10 -11.51 11.12 -3.08
N MET A 11 -12.56 10.99 -2.27
CA MET A 11 -12.49 10.53 -0.89
C MET A 11 -12.61 9.01 -0.84
N THR A 12 -11.78 8.36 -0.04
CA THR A 12 -11.88 6.92 0.24
C THR A 12 -13.05 6.63 1.18
N GLU A 13 -13.26 5.35 1.51
CA GLU A 13 -14.23 4.97 2.56
C GLU A 13 -13.84 5.48 3.96
N ILE A 14 -12.58 5.89 4.16
CA ILE A 14 -12.10 6.52 5.40
C ILE A 14 -12.31 8.03 5.28
N PRO A 15 -13.22 8.65 6.08
CA PRO A 15 -13.51 10.06 5.97
C PRO A 15 -12.28 10.93 6.20
N GLY A 16 -11.99 11.81 5.25
CA GLY A 16 -10.82 12.71 5.29
C GLY A 16 -9.54 12.11 4.71
N LEU A 17 -9.53 10.84 4.32
CA LEU A 17 -8.47 10.26 3.51
C LEU A 17 -8.87 10.34 2.03
N PHE A 18 -8.07 11.06 1.25
CA PHE A 18 -8.24 11.23 -0.19
C PHE A 18 -7.14 10.48 -0.93
N ALA A 19 -7.45 9.98 -2.13
CA ALA A 19 -6.48 9.35 -3.02
C ALA A 19 -6.62 9.94 -4.43
N ALA A 20 -5.52 10.03 -5.17
CA ALA A 20 -5.52 10.56 -6.53
C ALA A 20 -4.32 10.03 -7.31
N GLY A 21 -4.53 9.75 -8.60
CA GLY A 21 -3.48 9.29 -9.50
C GLY A 21 -3.44 7.77 -9.59
N GLU A 22 -2.25 7.19 -9.74
CA GLU A 22 -2.13 5.73 -9.92
C GLU A 22 -2.54 4.93 -8.68
N CYS A 23 -2.56 5.56 -7.50
CA CYS A 23 -3.04 4.93 -6.28
C CYS A 23 -4.57 4.85 -6.18
N ASP A 24 -5.33 5.48 -7.09
CA ASP A 24 -6.80 5.42 -7.14
C ASP A 24 -7.29 4.44 -8.24
N TYR A 25 -8.47 3.84 -8.01
CA TYR A 25 -9.05 2.83 -8.93
C TYR A 25 -9.91 3.42 -10.08
N SER A 26 -10.23 4.71 -10.05
CA SER A 26 -11.54 5.22 -10.50
C SER A 26 -11.74 5.30 -12.02
N GLN A 27 -10.72 5.67 -12.80
CA GLN A 27 -10.93 6.13 -14.18
C GLN A 27 -10.77 5.06 -15.26
N HIS A 28 -10.07 3.96 -14.95
CA HIS A 28 -9.46 3.16 -16.00
C HIS A 28 -10.13 1.80 -16.22
N GLY A 29 -11.02 1.36 -15.32
CA GLY A 29 -11.70 0.06 -15.43
C GLY A 29 -10.71 -1.11 -15.42
N ALA A 30 -10.78 -2.02 -16.40
CA ALA A 30 -9.86 -3.17 -16.52
C ALA A 30 -8.63 -2.92 -17.41
N ASN A 31 -8.69 -1.97 -18.36
CA ASN A 31 -7.56 -1.57 -19.21
C ASN A 31 -7.45 -0.04 -19.38
N ARG A 32 -6.28 0.52 -19.08
CA ARG A 32 -6.02 1.97 -19.18
C ARG A 32 -5.80 2.34 -20.64
N LEU A 33 -6.47 3.38 -21.12
CA LEU A 33 -6.12 3.96 -22.42
C LEU A 33 -4.71 4.61 -22.36
N GLY A 34 -3.96 4.48 -23.45
CA GLY A 34 -2.63 5.08 -23.59
C GLY A 34 -2.66 6.57 -23.27
N ALA A 35 -1.58 7.08 -22.67
CA ALA A 35 -1.42 8.47 -22.23
C ALA A 35 -2.42 9.01 -21.15
N ASN A 36 -3.44 8.25 -20.75
CA ASN A 36 -4.44 8.75 -19.79
C ASN A 36 -4.01 8.69 -18.31
N SER A 37 -2.85 8.14 -17.94
CA SER A 37 -2.40 8.13 -16.53
C SER A 37 -2.02 9.52 -16.03
N LEU A 38 -1.35 10.32 -16.87
CA LEU A 38 -1.02 11.70 -16.50
C LEU A 38 -2.28 12.55 -16.41
N LEU A 39 -3.21 12.35 -17.34
CA LEU A 39 -4.53 13.00 -17.29
C LEU A 39 -5.29 12.63 -16.02
N SER A 40 -5.32 11.34 -15.63
CA SER A 40 -6.01 10.92 -14.41
C SER A 40 -5.36 11.47 -13.16
N ALA A 41 -4.02 11.57 -13.12
CA ALA A 41 -3.31 12.19 -12.01
C ALA A 41 -3.61 13.69 -11.88
N ILE A 42 -3.60 14.43 -13.00
CA ILE A 42 -3.93 15.87 -12.99
C ILE A 42 -5.40 16.07 -12.58
N PHE A 43 -6.32 15.31 -13.16
CA PHE A 43 -7.73 15.40 -12.82
C PHE A 43 -7.98 15.02 -11.36
N GLY A 44 -7.51 13.86 -10.92
CA GLY A 44 -7.65 13.37 -9.54
C GLY A 44 -7.10 14.37 -8.54
N GLY A 45 -5.90 14.92 -8.80
CA GLY A 45 -5.33 15.98 -7.96
C GLY A 45 -6.16 17.27 -7.95
N SER A 46 -6.72 17.66 -9.10
CA SER A 46 -7.58 18.86 -9.22
C SER A 46 -8.92 18.73 -8.50
N VAL A 47 -9.38 17.50 -8.23
CA VAL A 47 -10.60 17.22 -7.46
C VAL A 47 -10.26 16.98 -5.98
N ALA A 48 -9.33 16.07 -5.70
CA ALA A 48 -8.93 15.69 -4.35
C ALA A 48 -8.38 16.88 -3.55
N GLY A 49 -7.55 17.73 -4.16
CA GLY A 49 -6.92 18.87 -3.48
C GLY A 49 -7.95 19.87 -2.91
N PRO A 50 -8.81 20.48 -3.74
CA PRO A 50 -9.85 21.39 -3.27
C PRO A 50 -10.83 20.72 -2.30
N ASN A 51 -11.20 19.46 -2.53
CA ASN A 51 -12.12 18.74 -1.65
C ASN A 51 -11.49 18.42 -0.28
N ALA A 52 -10.20 18.08 -0.22
CA ALA A 52 -9.48 17.91 1.04
C ALA A 52 -9.43 19.22 1.83
N VAL A 53 -9.16 20.35 1.17
CA VAL A 53 -9.19 21.68 1.81
C VAL A 53 -10.59 22.02 2.31
N LYS A 54 -11.63 21.76 1.51
CA LYS A 54 -13.04 21.97 1.90
C LYS A 54 -13.41 21.09 3.10
N TYR A 55 -13.00 19.82 3.09
CA TYR A 55 -13.22 18.88 4.19
C TYR A 55 -12.62 19.41 5.48
N ILE A 56 -11.33 19.76 5.48
CA ILE A 56 -10.62 20.29 6.66
C ILE A 56 -11.31 21.57 7.18
N LYS A 57 -11.71 22.50 6.31
CA LYS A 57 -12.43 23.73 6.70
C LYS A 57 -13.81 23.48 7.30
N GLY A 58 -14.43 22.34 6.97
CA GLY A 58 -15.74 21.95 7.50
C GLY A 58 -15.68 21.19 8.84
N LEU A 59 -14.50 20.81 9.29
CA LEU A 59 -14.33 20.10 10.55
C LEU A 59 -14.57 21.02 11.74
N LYS A 60 -15.22 20.48 12.78
CA LYS A 60 -15.38 21.14 14.08
C LYS A 60 -14.26 20.78 15.07
N LYS A 61 -13.56 19.69 14.79
CA LYS A 61 -12.44 19.18 15.57
C LYS A 61 -11.33 18.82 14.60
N HIS A 62 -10.14 19.29 14.89
CA HIS A 62 -8.92 19.06 14.14
C HIS A 62 -8.03 18.06 14.88
N ALA A 63 -6.94 17.65 14.23
CA ALA A 63 -5.95 16.75 14.83
C ALA A 63 -5.44 17.27 16.19
N GLU A 64 -5.19 18.58 16.28
CA GLU A 64 -4.71 19.25 17.50
C GLU A 64 -5.72 19.20 18.66
N ASP A 65 -7.01 18.97 18.40
CA ASP A 65 -8.05 18.86 19.42
C ASP A 65 -8.16 17.44 20.01
N LEU A 66 -7.44 16.47 19.44
CA LEU A 66 -7.46 15.08 19.89
C LEU A 66 -6.44 14.87 21.01
N PRO A 67 -6.71 13.94 21.95
CA PRO A 67 -5.80 13.70 23.06
C PRO A 67 -4.46 13.15 22.57
N GLN A 68 -3.36 13.68 23.12
CA GLN A 68 -2.00 13.26 22.80
C GLN A 68 -1.80 11.73 22.91
N SER A 69 -2.49 11.09 23.86
CA SER A 69 -2.44 9.64 24.06
C SER A 69 -2.83 8.82 22.83
N LEU A 70 -3.66 9.35 21.93
CA LEU A 70 -4.00 8.69 20.67
C LEU A 70 -2.78 8.58 19.76
N TYR A 71 -2.00 9.66 19.66
CA TYR A 71 -0.79 9.71 18.85
C TYR A 71 0.32 8.86 19.47
N ASP A 72 0.51 8.98 20.79
CA ASP A 72 1.53 8.23 21.52
C ASP A 72 1.30 6.72 21.40
N ALA A 73 0.04 6.27 21.51
CA ALA A 73 -0.32 4.87 21.31
C ALA A 73 0.04 4.39 19.90
N ARG A 74 -0.22 5.20 18.85
CA ARG A 74 0.10 4.79 17.49
C ARG A 74 1.61 4.78 17.21
N VAL A 75 2.34 5.76 17.75
CA VAL A 75 3.82 5.79 17.68
C VAL A 75 4.40 4.56 18.35
N GLN A 76 3.90 4.20 19.53
CA GLN A 76 4.34 3.00 20.23
C GLN A 76 4.08 1.73 19.40
N GLU A 77 2.88 1.56 18.85
CA GLU A 77 2.53 0.40 18.03
C GLU A 77 3.46 0.25 16.80
N GLU A 78 3.74 1.34 16.09
CA GLU A 78 4.64 1.31 14.93
C GLU A 78 6.11 1.07 15.33
N GLN A 79 6.55 1.63 16.46
CA GLN A 79 7.88 1.37 17.01
C GLN A 79 8.04 -0.11 17.39
N GLU A 80 7.03 -0.72 18.01
CA GLU A 80 7.02 -2.15 18.36
C GLU A 80 7.09 -3.04 17.11
N LYS A 81 6.34 -2.71 16.04
CA LYS A 81 6.43 -3.42 14.76
C LYS A 81 7.82 -3.32 14.13
N TRP A 82 8.38 -2.11 14.09
CA TRP A 82 9.72 -1.89 13.57
C TRP A 82 10.79 -2.66 14.36
N GLU A 83 10.71 -2.63 15.70
CA GLU A 83 11.61 -3.39 16.56
C GLU A 83 11.44 -4.90 16.42
N ALA A 84 10.21 -5.38 16.19
CA ALA A 84 9.97 -6.79 15.91
C ALA A 84 10.68 -7.21 14.62
N ILE A 85 10.58 -6.41 13.55
CA ILE A 85 11.29 -6.66 12.29
C ILE A 85 12.81 -6.67 12.50
N LEU A 86 13.37 -5.66 13.18
CA LEU A 86 14.81 -5.58 13.44
C LEU A 86 15.36 -6.74 14.28
N LYS A 87 14.51 -7.41 15.07
CA LYS A 87 14.89 -8.57 15.89
C LYS A 87 14.77 -9.90 15.14
N MET A 88 14.26 -9.91 13.91
CA MET A 88 14.10 -11.15 13.15
C MET A 88 15.49 -11.72 12.81
N ASP A 89 15.74 -12.94 13.30
CA ASP A 89 17.01 -13.65 13.22
C ASP A 89 16.87 -15.00 12.49
N GLY A 90 15.85 -15.10 11.63
CA GLY A 90 15.53 -16.31 10.90
C GLY A 90 16.58 -16.66 9.83
N ASN A 91 16.24 -17.59 8.94
CA ASN A 91 17.15 -18.10 7.91
C ASN A 91 16.74 -17.73 6.47
N GLU A 92 15.61 -17.04 6.29
CA GLU A 92 15.17 -16.57 4.98
C GLU A 92 15.84 -15.24 4.62
N ASN A 93 16.15 -15.06 3.33
CA ASN A 93 16.71 -13.81 2.83
C ASN A 93 15.60 -12.97 2.18
N ALA A 94 15.34 -11.77 2.70
CA ALA A 94 14.28 -10.90 2.21
C ALA A 94 14.43 -10.54 0.71
N TYR A 95 15.66 -10.37 0.20
CA TYR A 95 15.90 -10.09 -1.22
C TYR A 95 15.61 -11.32 -2.10
N LEU A 96 15.90 -12.53 -1.60
CA LEU A 96 15.54 -13.76 -2.31
C LEU A 96 14.02 -13.94 -2.34
N LEU A 97 13.31 -13.71 -1.22
CA LEU A 97 11.84 -13.73 -1.21
C LEU A 97 11.24 -12.70 -2.18
N HIS A 98 11.78 -11.48 -2.20
CA HIS A 98 11.35 -10.45 -3.14
C HIS A 98 11.58 -10.89 -4.60
N LYS A 99 12.72 -11.49 -4.91
CA LYS A 99 13.01 -12.04 -6.25
C LYS A 99 12.04 -13.16 -6.62
N GLU A 100 11.83 -14.13 -5.73
CA GLU A 100 10.89 -15.24 -5.94
C GLU A 100 9.47 -14.73 -6.18
N LEU A 101 9.01 -13.74 -5.42
CA LEU A 101 7.73 -13.09 -5.63
C LEU A 101 7.64 -12.45 -7.02
N GLY A 102 8.67 -11.71 -7.43
CA GLY A 102 8.72 -11.06 -8.74
C GLY A 102 8.66 -12.06 -9.90
N GLU A 103 9.42 -13.16 -9.80
CA GLU A 103 9.42 -14.26 -10.78
C GLU A 103 8.04 -14.95 -10.83
N LEU A 104 7.48 -15.31 -9.67
CA LEU A 104 6.16 -15.94 -9.56
C LEU A 104 5.06 -15.09 -10.22
N MET A 105 5.04 -13.79 -9.96
CA MET A 105 4.06 -12.87 -10.52
C MET A 105 4.26 -12.68 -12.03
N THR A 106 5.50 -12.63 -12.51
CA THR A 106 5.80 -12.51 -13.95
C THR A 106 5.36 -13.76 -14.72
N ASP A 107 5.57 -14.94 -14.16
CA ASP A 107 5.25 -16.21 -14.82
C ASP A 107 3.74 -16.46 -14.93
N ASN A 108 2.93 -15.94 -13.98
CA ASN A 108 1.53 -16.34 -13.84
C ASN A 108 0.51 -15.20 -13.94
N MET A 109 0.90 -13.93 -13.74
CA MET A 109 -0.02 -12.79 -13.61
C MET A 109 0.10 -11.77 -14.75
N THR A 110 0.67 -12.16 -15.90
CA THR A 110 0.79 -11.30 -17.09
C THR A 110 -0.46 -11.37 -17.98
N VAL A 111 -0.33 -11.33 -19.31
CA VAL A 111 -1.44 -11.17 -20.25
C VAL A 111 -2.33 -12.42 -20.33
N VAL A 112 -1.71 -13.61 -20.35
CA VAL A 112 -2.42 -14.89 -20.46
C VAL A 112 -2.35 -15.60 -19.11
N ARG A 113 -3.50 -16.05 -18.62
CA ARG A 113 -3.66 -16.64 -17.29
C ARG A 113 -4.54 -17.88 -17.37
N TYR A 114 -4.25 -18.86 -16.53
CA TYR A 114 -4.99 -20.12 -16.45
C TYR A 114 -5.41 -20.37 -15.00
N ASN A 115 -6.67 -20.74 -14.76
CA ASN A 115 -7.22 -20.85 -13.40
C ASN A 115 -6.44 -21.80 -12.49
N ASP A 116 -5.99 -22.94 -13.03
CA ASP A 116 -5.20 -23.94 -12.30
C ASP A 116 -3.82 -23.40 -11.88
N ARG A 117 -3.23 -22.49 -12.68
CA ARG A 117 -1.99 -21.80 -12.33
C ARG A 117 -2.23 -20.70 -11.32
N LEU A 118 -3.31 -19.93 -11.47
CA LEU A 118 -3.67 -18.85 -10.54
C LEU A 118 -3.91 -19.37 -9.13
N GLU A 119 -4.57 -20.52 -8.99
CA GLU A 119 -4.78 -21.17 -7.69
C GLU A 119 -3.44 -21.57 -7.04
N LYS A 120 -2.54 -22.22 -7.80
CA LYS A 120 -1.19 -22.55 -7.31
C LYS A 120 -0.36 -21.32 -6.98
N THR A 121 -0.51 -20.24 -7.75
CA THR A 121 0.15 -18.96 -7.47
C THR A 121 -0.36 -18.37 -6.15
N TYR A 122 -1.66 -18.43 -5.90
CA TYR A 122 -2.23 -17.99 -4.62
C TYR A 122 -1.65 -18.78 -3.44
N ASP A 123 -1.61 -20.11 -3.53
CA ASP A 123 -1.02 -20.95 -2.48
C ASP A 123 0.45 -20.59 -2.23
N LYS A 124 1.22 -20.36 -3.30
CA LYS A 124 2.63 -19.96 -3.20
C LYS A 124 2.78 -18.56 -2.58
N LEU A 125 1.88 -17.62 -2.86
CA LEU A 125 1.86 -16.30 -2.20
C LEU A 125 1.59 -16.42 -0.70
N THR A 126 0.71 -17.34 -0.29
CA THR A 126 0.48 -17.63 1.14
C THR A 126 1.72 -18.24 1.78
N GLU A 127 2.42 -19.14 1.10
CA GLU A 127 3.70 -19.69 1.58
C GLU A 127 4.78 -18.61 1.72
N LEU A 128 4.92 -17.71 0.74
CA LEU A 128 5.87 -16.59 0.82
C LEU A 128 5.54 -15.64 1.99
N GLN A 129 4.25 -15.40 2.26
CA GLN A 129 3.82 -14.63 3.43
C GLN A 129 4.19 -15.31 4.75
N GLN A 130 4.13 -16.64 4.83
CA GLN A 130 4.59 -17.38 6.01
C GLN A 130 6.12 -17.33 6.15
N ARG A 131 6.86 -17.50 5.05
CA ARG A 131 8.33 -17.43 5.03
C ARG A 131 8.85 -16.04 5.41
N TRP A 132 8.10 -14.98 5.10
CA TRP A 132 8.39 -13.63 5.55
C TRP A 132 8.56 -13.54 7.08
N GLU A 133 7.82 -14.34 7.87
CA GLU A 133 7.94 -14.35 9.33
C GLU A 133 9.30 -14.87 9.84
N ASN A 134 10.10 -15.49 8.97
CA ASN A 134 11.39 -16.10 9.30
C ASN A 134 12.56 -15.48 8.52
N ILE A 135 12.44 -14.22 8.09
CA ILE A 135 13.55 -13.49 7.47
C ILE A 135 14.66 -13.17 8.47
N ASN A 136 15.86 -13.02 7.94
CA ASN A 136 17.01 -12.50 8.66
C ASN A 136 17.23 -11.03 8.32
N ILE A 137 17.40 -10.19 9.35
CA ILE A 137 17.86 -8.81 9.19
C ILE A 137 19.36 -8.72 9.51
N ASN A 138 20.18 -8.65 8.45
CA ASN A 138 21.64 -8.56 8.58
C ASN A 138 22.13 -7.16 8.98
N ASP A 139 21.47 -6.11 8.47
CA ASP A 139 21.76 -4.72 8.85
C ASP A 139 20.72 -4.24 9.86
N THR A 140 21.16 -4.01 11.09
CA THR A 140 20.31 -3.49 12.18
C THR A 140 20.49 -1.99 12.39
N GLN A 141 21.15 -1.28 11.47
CA GLN A 141 21.21 0.17 11.52
C GLN A 141 19.81 0.75 11.46
N LYS A 142 19.55 1.72 12.34
CA LYS A 142 18.25 2.40 12.47
C LYS A 142 18.11 3.59 11.52
N TRP A 143 19.13 3.87 10.72
CA TRP A 143 19.19 5.03 9.84
C TRP A 143 19.69 4.61 8.47
N SER A 144 18.98 5.04 7.41
CA SER A 144 19.32 4.75 6.01
C SER A 144 19.51 3.26 5.67
N ASN A 145 18.73 2.39 6.31
CA ASN A 145 18.69 0.96 6.03
C ASN A 145 17.73 0.69 4.84
N GLN A 146 18.20 -0.01 3.81
CA GLN A 146 17.50 -0.21 2.52
C GLN A 146 16.84 -1.59 2.40
#